data_AF-A0A9E4FGZ3-F1
#
_entry.id   AF-A0A9E4FGZ3-F1
#
_cell.length_a   1.000
_cell.length_b   1.000
_cell.length_c   1.000
_cell.angle_alpha   90.00
_cell.angle_beta   90.00
_cell.angle_gamma   90.00
#
_symmetry.space_group_name_H-M   'P 1'
#
loop_
_entity.id
_entity.type
_entity.pdbx_description
1 polymer ?
#
loop_
_entity_poly.entity_id
_entity_poly.type
_entity_poly.pdbx_seq_one_letter_code
_entity_poly.pdbx_strand_id
1 'polypeptide(L)'
;AVQARVVARGAGTLSAYKEPTGPGVRVDGNGYVGYAPPPQFDPLLAKVVASSSSSTGSSYAAAVNRTRRALDEFHIGGLATNLDQLKAILAHPDVRAGDARTTLLSDEPALLSPAVDGNGNGALALLQQQATVMGVSTVSGAGVAPTTGPVVAALEVETGQEAIACPMAGSVLEFRAQEGDSVNAGDALIVISAMKMESQVSAPCDGTVAAVQSLSAGDSVEAGQVFAVIEPKAGAERLPEDGGDDTWSYLLEDVATMQSLAHERLAPGSEDPGVVRQKSRGKLTCRERIDLLLDDGTFREVGSVAGFASYDEDGNVTAFTPANHVGGSGKIEGRSVVVCADDFTSRGGHSDGAIGAKSGYIDRLSIEMRIPSIRLLDGSSGGGSVASMVPAQQKEGESKAKESRG
;
A
#
# COMPACT_ATOMS: atom_id res chain seq x y z
N ALA A 1 20.45 5.19 12.87
CA ALA A 1 19.15 4.68 13.36
C ALA A 1 19.18 3.16 13.30
N VAL A 2 18.37 2.47 14.09
CA VAL A 2 18.22 1.01 14.06
C VAL A 2 16.77 0.71 13.70
N GLN A 3 16.56 -0.27 12.82
CA GLN A 3 15.23 -0.72 12.40
C GLN A 3 15.07 -2.19 12.80
N ALA A 4 14.01 -2.49 13.55
CA ALA A 4 13.59 -3.84 13.88
C ALA A 4 12.30 -4.19 13.14
N ARG A 5 12.27 -5.35 12.48
CA ARG A 5 11.10 -5.86 11.75
C ARG A 5 10.36 -6.88 12.62
N VAL A 6 9.21 -6.47 13.15
CA VAL A 6 8.33 -7.32 13.95
C VAL A 6 7.45 -8.12 13.00
N VAL A 7 7.55 -9.45 13.08
CA VAL A 7 6.81 -10.39 12.21
C VAL A 7 5.94 -11.33 13.05
N ALA A 8 4.80 -11.71 12.49
CA ALA A 8 3.98 -12.80 12.99
C ALA A 8 4.70 -14.15 12.79
N ARG A 9 4.60 -15.05 13.76
CA ARG A 9 5.18 -16.41 13.71
C ARG A 9 4.14 -17.51 13.59
N GLY A 10 2.88 -17.16 13.35
CA GLY A 10 1.78 -18.11 13.21
C GLY A 10 0.46 -17.40 12.96
N ALA A 11 -0.62 -18.18 12.87
CA ALA A 11 -1.98 -17.66 12.82
C ALA A 11 -2.44 -17.21 14.21
N GLY A 12 -3.33 -16.21 14.24
CA GLY A 12 -3.88 -15.66 15.47
C GLY A 12 -4.60 -14.35 15.21
N THR A 13 -5.29 -13.83 16.22
CA THR A 13 -5.97 -12.53 16.17
C THR A 13 -5.39 -11.64 17.24
N LEU A 14 -5.08 -10.38 16.90
CA LEU A 14 -4.56 -9.40 17.83
C LEU A 14 -5.60 -9.07 18.90
N SER A 15 -5.46 -9.64 20.09
CA SER A 15 -6.31 -9.32 21.25
C SER A 15 -5.85 -8.05 21.97
N ALA A 16 -4.60 -7.65 21.77
CA ALA A 16 -4.05 -6.37 22.23
C ALA A 16 -3.01 -5.87 21.23
N TYR A 17 -3.03 -4.56 20.93
CA TYR A 17 -2.03 -3.91 20.10
C TYR A 17 -1.81 -2.48 20.59
N LYS A 18 -0.60 -2.19 21.07
CA LYS A 18 -0.17 -0.85 21.48
C LYS A 18 1.26 -0.61 21.04
N GLU A 19 1.42 0.29 20.09
CA GLU A 19 2.71 0.69 19.56
C GLU A 19 3.51 1.51 20.60
N PRO A 20 4.84 1.37 20.63
CA PRO A 20 5.70 2.26 21.41
C PRO A 20 5.68 3.68 20.81
N THR A 21 5.80 4.68 21.68
CA THR A 21 5.75 6.10 21.27
C THR A 21 6.89 6.89 21.91
N GLY A 22 7.00 8.16 21.55
CA GLY A 22 7.94 9.09 22.17
C GLY A 22 9.11 9.51 21.26
N PRO A 23 9.98 10.41 21.76
CA PRO A 23 10.99 11.06 20.94
C PRO A 23 11.99 10.08 20.30
N GLY A 24 12.13 10.18 18.98
CA GLY A 24 13.07 9.37 18.20
C GLY A 24 12.63 7.93 17.96
N VAL A 25 11.37 7.58 18.26
CA VAL A 25 10.75 6.29 17.92
C VAL A 25 9.67 6.52 16.86
N ARG A 26 9.71 5.74 15.79
CA ARG A 26 8.70 5.69 14.73
C ARG A 26 8.30 4.24 14.53
N VAL A 27 7.00 4.02 14.36
CA VAL A 27 6.45 2.70 14.04
C VAL A 27 5.69 2.82 12.73
N ASP A 28 6.08 2.02 11.74
CA ASP A 28 5.29 1.81 10.54
C ASP A 28 4.67 0.41 10.65
N GLY A 29 3.43 0.33 11.13
CA GLY A 29 2.70 -0.92 11.32
C GLY A 29 1.29 -0.86 10.75
N ASN A 30 0.66 -2.03 10.63
CA ASN A 30 -0.73 -2.20 10.19
C ASN A 30 -1.62 -2.88 11.23
N GLY A 31 -1.11 -3.09 12.45
CA GLY A 31 -1.84 -3.78 13.51
C GLY A 31 -2.91 -2.91 14.17
N TYR A 32 -4.02 -3.54 14.54
CA TYR A 32 -5.07 -2.98 15.40
C TYR A 32 -5.75 -4.12 16.16
N VAL A 33 -6.43 -3.82 17.27
CA VAL A 33 -7.13 -4.86 18.05
C VAL A 33 -8.24 -5.47 17.21
N GLY A 34 -8.30 -6.81 17.17
CA GLY A 34 -9.19 -7.60 16.31
C GLY A 34 -8.59 -7.95 14.94
N TYR A 35 -7.43 -7.40 14.58
CA TYR A 35 -6.76 -7.74 13.33
C TYR A 35 -6.20 -9.17 13.39
N ALA A 36 -6.62 -10.01 12.47
CA ALA A 36 -6.06 -11.35 12.25
C ALA A 36 -5.21 -11.30 10.97
N PRO A 37 -3.87 -11.21 11.07
CA PRO A 37 -3.03 -11.13 9.89
C PRO A 37 -3.26 -12.37 9.03
N PRO A 38 -3.76 -12.21 7.79
CA PRO A 38 -4.12 -13.39 7.03
C PRO A 38 -2.81 -14.06 6.55
N PRO A 39 -2.65 -15.39 6.73
CA PRO A 39 -1.38 -16.10 6.60
C PRO A 39 -0.74 -16.01 5.21
N GLN A 40 -1.56 -15.63 4.24
CA GLN A 40 -1.28 -15.46 2.82
C GLN A 40 -0.46 -14.18 2.47
N PHE A 41 -0.17 -13.25 3.41
CA PHE A 41 0.64 -12.02 3.17
C PHE A 41 2.00 -12.18 3.86
N ASP A 42 2.96 -11.30 3.54
CA ASP A 42 4.18 -11.13 4.36
C ASP A 42 3.80 -11.03 5.84
N PRO A 43 4.39 -11.86 6.73
CA PRO A 43 4.11 -11.83 8.15
C PRO A 43 4.55 -10.52 8.84
N LEU A 44 5.17 -9.57 8.14
CA LEU A 44 5.53 -8.26 8.67
C LEU A 44 4.33 -7.51 9.26
N LEU A 45 4.36 -7.30 10.58
CA LEU A 45 3.35 -6.55 11.33
C LEU A 45 3.74 -5.09 11.51
N ALA A 46 5.02 -4.82 11.80
CA ALA A 46 5.48 -3.48 12.08
C ALA A 46 7.00 -3.32 11.87
N LYS A 47 7.41 -2.12 11.45
CA LYS A 47 8.80 -1.67 11.44
C LYS A 47 8.99 -0.68 12.58
N VAL A 48 9.72 -1.09 13.61
CA VAL A 48 10.09 -0.21 14.73
C VAL A 48 11.42 0.44 14.39
N VAL A 49 11.42 1.74 14.18
CA VAL A 49 12.60 2.52 13.80
C VAL A 49 12.94 3.46 14.96
N ALA A 50 14.10 3.25 15.59
CA ALA A 50 14.61 4.16 16.60
C ALA A 50 15.86 4.89 16.13
N SER A 51 15.85 6.21 16.24
CA SER A 51 16.96 7.09 15.88
C SER A 51 17.50 7.79 17.13
N SER A 52 18.78 8.12 17.13
CA SER A 52 19.43 8.89 18.19
C SER A 52 20.34 9.94 17.59
N SER A 53 20.25 11.16 18.11
CA SER A 53 21.13 12.30 17.78
C SER A 53 21.97 12.74 18.98
N SER A 54 22.17 11.87 19.99
CA SER A 54 22.93 12.21 21.20
C SER A 54 24.33 12.72 20.87
N SER A 55 24.66 13.91 21.36
CA SER A 55 26.00 14.53 21.28
C SER A 55 26.98 13.98 22.33
N THR A 56 26.49 13.19 23.28
CA THR A 56 27.24 12.71 24.45
C THR A 56 27.14 11.18 24.47
N GLY A 57 28.10 10.49 23.84
CA GLY A 57 28.19 9.03 23.74
C GLY A 57 28.13 8.47 22.31
N SER A 58 28.35 7.16 22.14
CA SER A 58 28.22 6.49 20.84
C SER A 58 26.75 6.54 20.37
N SER A 59 26.51 7.29 19.29
CA SER A 59 25.19 7.51 18.70
C SER A 59 24.48 6.20 18.33
N TYR A 60 25.26 5.17 17.98
CA TYR A 60 24.78 3.84 17.65
C TYR A 60 24.27 3.08 18.88
N ALA A 61 25.07 2.98 19.94
CA ALA A 61 24.66 2.29 21.17
C ALA A 61 23.40 2.92 21.79
N ALA A 62 23.27 4.25 21.69
CA ALA A 62 22.05 4.96 22.10
C ALA A 62 20.83 4.59 21.25
N ALA A 63 20.99 4.41 19.93
CA ALA A 63 19.92 3.97 19.04
C ALA A 63 19.51 2.50 19.30
N VAL A 64 20.48 1.62 19.57
CA VAL A 64 20.22 0.22 19.98
C VAL A 64 19.41 0.17 21.28
N ASN A 65 19.86 0.90 22.31
CA ASN A 65 19.15 0.97 23.60
C ASN A 65 17.73 1.54 23.46
N ARG A 66 17.54 2.58 22.63
CA ARG A 66 16.21 3.15 22.36
C ARG A 66 15.31 2.15 21.64
N THR A 67 15.84 1.42 20.65
CA THR A 67 15.08 0.38 19.94
C THR A 67 14.65 -0.72 20.89
N ARG A 68 15.55 -1.20 21.76
CA ARG A 68 15.23 -2.22 22.75
C ARG A 68 14.12 -1.77 23.70
N ARG A 69 14.18 -0.54 24.23
CA ARG A 69 13.10 0.03 25.06
C ARG A 69 11.77 0.12 24.31
N ALA A 70 11.80 0.55 23.06
CA ALA A 70 10.61 0.59 22.22
C ALA A 70 10.00 -0.82 22.02
N LEU A 71 10.82 -1.86 21.85
CA LEU A 71 10.33 -3.24 21.79
C LEU A 71 9.80 -3.76 23.14
N ASP A 72 10.31 -3.28 24.27
CA ASP A 72 9.77 -3.58 25.60
C ASP A 72 8.40 -2.94 25.84
N GLU A 73 8.17 -1.76 25.26
CA GLU A 73 6.89 -1.03 25.33
C GLU A 73 5.89 -1.46 24.24
N PHE A 74 6.32 -2.25 23.24
CA PHE A 74 5.44 -2.74 22.18
C PHE A 74 4.61 -3.92 22.70
N HIS A 75 3.33 -3.66 22.95
CA HIS A 75 2.41 -4.69 23.42
C HIS A 75 1.64 -5.30 22.26
N ILE A 76 1.85 -6.59 22.04
CA ILE A 76 1.14 -7.42 21.06
C ILE A 76 0.60 -8.65 21.80
N GLY A 77 -0.71 -8.82 21.81
CA GLY A 77 -1.40 -9.96 22.44
C GLY A 77 -2.21 -10.76 21.42
N GLY A 78 -2.37 -12.06 21.66
CA GLY A 78 -3.22 -12.95 20.84
C GLY A 78 -2.57 -13.46 19.55
N LEU A 79 -1.34 -13.02 19.25
CA LEU A 79 -0.57 -13.45 18.09
C LEU A 79 0.90 -13.64 18.47
N ALA A 80 1.47 -14.79 18.13
CA ALA A 80 2.89 -15.06 18.35
C ALA A 80 3.75 -14.20 17.41
N THR A 81 4.79 -13.56 17.94
CA THR A 81 5.70 -12.70 17.17
C THR A 81 7.17 -13.00 17.47
N ASN A 82 8.09 -12.38 16.72
CA ASN A 82 9.53 -12.45 16.97
C ASN A 82 10.06 -11.38 17.95
N LEU A 83 9.21 -10.73 18.77
CA LEU A 83 9.64 -9.63 19.65
C LEU A 83 10.79 -10.03 20.59
N ASP A 84 10.70 -11.19 21.23
CA ASP A 84 11.74 -11.66 22.15
C ASP A 84 13.04 -11.99 21.42
N GLN A 85 12.94 -12.51 20.20
CA GLN A 85 14.08 -12.72 19.30
C GLN A 85 14.82 -11.41 19.02
N LEU A 86 14.07 -10.37 18.66
CA LEU A 86 14.64 -9.06 18.37
C LEU A 86 15.31 -8.44 19.61
N LYS A 87 14.71 -8.61 20.80
CA LYS A 87 15.29 -8.16 22.07
C LYS A 87 16.60 -8.88 22.40
N ALA A 88 16.64 -10.20 22.20
CA ALA A 88 17.85 -10.99 22.38
C ALA A 88 18.97 -10.57 21.42
N ILE A 89 18.65 -10.38 20.13
CA ILE A 89 19.60 -9.89 19.13
C ILE A 89 20.15 -8.51 19.51
N LEU A 90 19.29 -7.56 19.91
CA LEU A 90 19.72 -6.23 20.32
C LEU A 90 20.52 -6.21 21.64
N ALA A 91 20.41 -7.26 22.45
CA ALA A 91 21.21 -7.42 23.67
C ALA A 91 22.60 -8.03 23.39
N HIS A 92 22.80 -8.66 22.24
CA HIS A 92 24.03 -9.37 21.90
C HIS A 92 25.25 -8.41 21.89
N PRO A 93 26.40 -8.78 22.48
CA PRO A 93 27.59 -7.93 22.55
C PRO A 93 28.03 -7.37 21.20
N ASP A 94 28.09 -8.20 20.15
CA ASP A 94 28.54 -7.78 18.82
C ASP A 94 27.57 -6.80 18.16
N VAL A 95 26.27 -6.99 18.36
CA VAL A 95 25.24 -6.05 17.87
C VAL A 95 25.35 -4.73 18.60
N ARG A 96 25.64 -4.74 19.91
CA ARG A 96 25.83 -3.50 20.70
C ARG A 96 27.13 -2.78 20.37
N ALA A 97 28.19 -3.52 20.03
CA ALA A 97 29.47 -2.98 19.58
C ALA A 97 29.42 -2.46 18.13
N GLY A 98 28.46 -2.92 17.32
CA GLY A 98 28.35 -2.57 15.90
C GLY A 98 29.27 -3.41 15.01
N ASP A 99 29.72 -4.58 15.47
CA ASP A 99 30.58 -5.51 14.72
C ASP A 99 29.85 -6.80 14.29
N ALA A 100 28.52 -6.83 14.45
CA ALA A 100 27.70 -7.95 13.99
C ALA A 100 27.84 -8.16 12.47
N ARG A 101 28.13 -9.40 12.07
CA ARG A 101 28.24 -9.83 10.68
C ARG A 101 26.95 -10.48 10.19
N THR A 102 26.81 -10.66 8.88
CA THR A 102 25.68 -11.39 8.28
C THR A 102 25.64 -12.87 8.72
N THR A 103 26.74 -13.40 9.25
CA THR A 103 26.83 -14.76 9.79
C THR A 103 26.36 -14.88 11.23
N LEU A 104 26.09 -13.78 11.95
CA LEU A 104 25.78 -13.79 13.39
C LEU A 104 24.72 -14.83 13.77
N LEU A 105 23.63 -14.93 13.01
CA LEU A 105 22.54 -15.89 13.31
C LEU A 105 22.91 -17.35 13.02
N SER A 106 23.88 -17.57 12.13
CA SER A 106 24.45 -18.90 11.87
C SER A 106 25.45 -19.29 12.95
N ASP A 107 26.24 -18.33 13.42
CA ASP A 107 27.28 -18.51 14.44
C ASP A 107 26.68 -18.67 15.85
N GLU A 108 25.55 -18.00 16.12
CA GLU A 108 24.82 -18.04 17.40
C GLU A 108 23.36 -18.52 17.23
N PRO A 109 23.12 -19.84 17.00
CA PRO A 109 21.77 -20.38 16.80
C PRO A 109 20.81 -20.16 17.97
N ALA A 110 21.35 -19.94 19.18
CA ALA A 110 20.57 -19.64 20.38
C ALA A 110 19.70 -18.36 20.21
N LEU A 111 20.09 -17.45 19.31
CA LEU A 111 19.32 -16.24 19.00
C LEU A 111 18.08 -16.50 18.14
N LEU A 112 17.90 -17.70 17.55
CA LEU A 112 16.72 -18.02 16.73
C LEU A 112 15.48 -18.34 17.59
N SER A 113 15.72 -18.93 18.75
CA SER A 113 14.73 -19.38 19.72
C SER A 113 15.17 -18.99 21.13
N PRO A 114 15.13 -17.69 21.49
CA PRO A 114 15.44 -17.29 22.86
C PRO A 114 14.45 -17.97 23.81
N ALA A 115 14.97 -18.48 24.93
CA ALA A 115 14.11 -18.96 26.00
C ALA A 115 13.16 -17.83 26.39
N VAL A 116 11.85 -18.12 26.38
CA VAL A 116 10.84 -17.20 26.89
C VAL A 116 11.06 -17.12 28.38
N ASP A 117 11.83 -16.12 28.83
CA ASP A 117 11.82 -15.74 30.23
C ASP A 117 10.39 -15.30 30.54
N GLY A 118 9.66 -16.13 31.29
CA GLY A 118 8.27 -15.89 31.72
C GLY A 118 8.07 -14.66 32.62
N ASN A 119 8.99 -13.70 32.58
CA ASN A 119 9.02 -12.45 33.34
C ASN A 119 8.73 -11.20 32.49
N GLY A 120 8.25 -11.36 31.26
CA GLY A 120 7.76 -10.26 30.43
C GLY A 120 6.48 -9.64 31.00
N ASN A 121 6.64 -8.50 31.68
CA ASN A 121 5.59 -7.64 32.25
C ASN A 121 4.69 -8.33 33.28
N GLY A 122 5.09 -8.30 34.56
CA GLY A 122 4.27 -8.75 35.69
C GLY A 122 2.86 -8.13 35.73
N ALA A 123 2.67 -6.95 35.16
CA ALA A 123 1.34 -6.35 34.98
C ALA A 123 0.45 -7.14 34.00
N LEU A 124 1.02 -7.67 32.92
CA LEU A 124 0.31 -8.39 31.85
C LEU A 124 -0.02 -9.82 32.28
N ALA A 125 0.91 -10.48 32.97
CA ALA A 125 0.66 -11.76 33.63
C ALA A 125 -0.44 -11.64 34.70
N LEU A 126 -0.42 -10.57 35.50
CA LEU A 126 -1.43 -10.31 36.54
C LEU A 126 -2.80 -9.96 35.93
N LEU A 127 -2.84 -9.21 34.81
CA LEU A 127 -4.05 -8.95 34.04
C LEU A 127 -4.63 -10.24 33.41
N GLN A 128 -3.80 -11.11 32.84
CA GLN A 128 -4.22 -12.40 32.29
C GLN A 128 -4.73 -13.34 33.39
N GLN A 129 -4.07 -13.35 34.56
CA GLN A 129 -4.50 -14.13 35.72
C GLN A 129 -5.83 -13.61 36.28
N GLN A 130 -6.03 -12.29 36.35
CA GLN A 130 -7.30 -11.67 36.74
C GLN A 130 -8.43 -11.94 35.73
N ALA A 131 -8.14 -11.88 34.42
CA ALA A 131 -9.12 -12.21 33.37
C ALA A 131 -9.59 -13.68 33.46
N THR A 132 -8.67 -14.59 33.81
CA THR A 132 -8.96 -16.01 34.04
C THR A 132 -9.84 -16.22 35.28
N VAL A 133 -9.58 -15.50 36.38
CA VAL A 133 -10.39 -15.55 37.61
C VAL A 133 -11.78 -14.94 37.42
N MET A 134 -11.92 -13.95 36.52
CA MET A 134 -13.18 -13.26 36.20
C MET A 134 -14.07 -14.00 35.19
N GLY A 135 -13.69 -15.21 34.74
CA GLY A 135 -14.52 -16.06 33.88
C GLY A 135 -14.70 -15.56 32.43
N VAL A 136 -13.87 -14.62 31.97
CA VAL A 136 -13.88 -14.18 30.57
C VAL A 136 -13.20 -15.25 29.72
N SER A 137 -13.99 -16.16 29.16
CA SER A 137 -13.50 -17.23 28.28
C SER A 137 -13.01 -16.65 26.95
N THR A 138 -11.69 -16.59 26.76
CA THR A 138 -11.11 -16.60 25.41
C THR A 138 -10.87 -18.04 25.00
N VAL A 139 -11.57 -18.47 23.96
CA VAL A 139 -11.38 -19.77 23.31
C VAL A 139 -9.94 -19.87 22.81
N SER A 140 -9.10 -20.65 23.50
CA SER A 140 -7.79 -21.07 23.00
C SER A 140 -7.89 -22.52 22.52
N GLY A 141 -8.05 -22.69 21.22
CA GLY A 141 -7.87 -23.97 20.54
C GLY A 141 -6.39 -24.37 20.56
N ALA A 142 -6.15 -25.63 20.88
CA ALA A 142 -4.83 -26.25 20.95
C ALA A 142 -4.09 -26.23 19.59
N GLY A 143 -2.77 -26.05 19.65
CA GLY A 143 -1.89 -26.00 18.47
C GLY A 143 -1.75 -27.33 17.73
N VAL A 144 -1.64 -27.24 16.41
CA VAL A 144 -1.22 -28.34 15.52
C VAL A 144 0.06 -27.88 14.80
N ALA A 145 1.11 -28.70 14.86
CA ALA A 145 2.39 -28.47 14.19
C ALA A 145 2.29 -28.80 12.68
N PRO A 146 3.04 -28.13 11.78
CA PRO A 146 2.99 -28.42 10.35
C PRO A 146 3.80 -29.67 10.01
N THR A 147 3.22 -30.55 9.19
CA THR A 147 3.87 -31.71 8.56
C THR A 147 4.08 -31.41 7.07
N THR A 148 5.26 -31.71 6.53
CA THR A 148 5.58 -31.63 5.09
C THR A 148 5.02 -32.86 4.36
N GLY A 149 4.10 -32.64 3.41
CA GLY A 149 3.52 -33.69 2.55
C GLY A 149 4.39 -34.06 1.32
N PRO A 150 4.06 -35.17 0.61
CA PRO A 150 4.89 -35.78 -0.43
C PRO A 150 4.69 -35.17 -1.83
N VAL A 151 5.74 -35.22 -2.67
CA VAL A 151 5.71 -34.81 -4.09
C VAL A 151 4.96 -35.88 -4.91
N VAL A 152 3.85 -35.50 -5.55
CA VAL A 152 2.99 -36.39 -6.36
C VAL A 152 3.49 -36.48 -7.81
N ALA A 153 3.40 -37.66 -8.44
CA ALA A 153 3.83 -37.91 -9.81
C ALA A 153 2.97 -37.18 -10.87
N ALA A 154 3.56 -36.81 -12.01
CA ALA A 154 2.90 -36.12 -13.12
C ALA A 154 1.97 -37.05 -13.92
N LEU A 155 0.81 -36.53 -14.36
CA LEU A 155 -0.18 -37.25 -15.16
C LEU A 155 0.30 -37.45 -16.62
N GLU A 156 0.07 -38.63 -17.19
CA GLU A 156 0.32 -38.91 -18.60
C GLU A 156 -0.85 -38.43 -19.47
N VAL A 157 -0.56 -37.81 -20.62
CA VAL A 157 -1.56 -37.24 -21.54
C VAL A 157 -1.51 -38.00 -22.86
N GLU A 158 -2.62 -38.66 -23.23
CA GLU A 158 -2.70 -39.42 -24.47
C GLU A 158 -3.04 -38.55 -25.70
N THR A 159 -2.86 -39.09 -26.90
CA THR A 159 -3.11 -38.36 -28.15
C THR A 159 -4.61 -38.12 -28.33
N GLY A 160 -5.05 -36.86 -28.24
CA GLY A 160 -6.45 -36.47 -28.30
C GLY A 160 -7.02 -35.97 -26.97
N GLN A 161 -6.25 -36.06 -25.88
CA GLN A 161 -6.58 -35.48 -24.58
C GLN A 161 -5.92 -34.11 -24.38
N GLU A 162 -6.52 -33.29 -23.53
CA GLU A 162 -6.07 -31.94 -23.19
C GLU A 162 -5.68 -31.85 -21.71
N ALA A 163 -4.48 -31.35 -21.44
CA ALA A 163 -3.94 -31.22 -20.09
C ALA A 163 -4.33 -29.87 -19.48
N ILE A 164 -4.81 -29.90 -18.24
CA ILE A 164 -5.17 -28.70 -17.48
C ILE A 164 -4.16 -28.52 -16.35
N ALA A 165 -3.45 -27.40 -16.43
CA ALA A 165 -2.38 -27.05 -15.51
C ALA A 165 -2.78 -25.92 -14.56
N CYS A 166 -2.18 -25.91 -13.37
CA CYS A 166 -2.29 -24.81 -12.43
C CYS A 166 -1.61 -23.56 -13.04
N PRO A 167 -2.33 -22.42 -13.19
CA PRO A 167 -1.76 -21.22 -13.80
C PRO A 167 -0.70 -20.55 -12.92
N MET A 168 -0.73 -20.81 -11.62
CA MET A 168 0.18 -20.23 -10.63
C MET A 168 0.40 -21.19 -9.46
N ALA A 169 1.53 -21.03 -8.75
CA ALA A 169 1.82 -21.80 -7.55
C ALA A 169 0.96 -21.32 -6.36
N GLY A 170 0.41 -22.25 -5.58
CA GLY A 170 -0.55 -21.93 -4.52
C GLY A 170 -0.96 -23.13 -3.68
N SER A 171 -2.00 -22.96 -2.87
CA SER A 171 -2.63 -24.03 -2.08
C SER A 171 -4.04 -24.31 -2.60
N VAL A 172 -4.40 -25.58 -2.76
CA VAL A 172 -5.75 -26.00 -3.15
C VAL A 172 -6.74 -25.62 -2.05
N LEU A 173 -7.75 -24.80 -2.36
CA LEU A 173 -8.86 -24.52 -1.45
C LEU A 173 -9.96 -25.57 -1.60
N GLU A 174 -10.27 -25.93 -2.83
CA GLU A 174 -11.35 -26.86 -3.17
C GLU A 174 -11.00 -27.59 -4.47
N PHE A 175 -11.17 -28.92 -4.48
CA PHE A 175 -10.97 -29.76 -5.66
C PHE A 175 -12.32 -30.38 -6.04
N ARG A 176 -12.82 -30.07 -7.25
CA ARG A 176 -14.18 -30.44 -7.68
C ARG A 176 -14.22 -31.51 -8.77
N ALA A 177 -13.14 -31.68 -9.52
CA ALA A 177 -13.07 -32.66 -10.61
C ALA A 177 -12.87 -34.10 -10.09
N GLN A 178 -13.61 -35.06 -10.64
CA GLN A 178 -13.37 -36.50 -10.46
C GLN A 178 -13.18 -37.18 -11.82
N GLU A 179 -12.40 -38.28 -11.84
CA GLU A 179 -12.23 -39.08 -13.06
C GLU A 179 -13.59 -39.64 -13.51
N GLY A 180 -13.90 -39.44 -14.80
CA GLY A 180 -15.17 -39.84 -15.40
C GLY A 180 -16.27 -38.78 -15.36
N ASP A 181 -16.04 -37.61 -14.75
CA ASP A 181 -17.03 -36.52 -14.75
C ASP A 181 -17.23 -35.93 -16.15
N SER A 182 -18.49 -35.73 -16.53
CA SER A 182 -18.84 -34.92 -17.70
C SER A 182 -18.85 -33.46 -17.30
N VAL A 183 -18.02 -32.63 -17.95
CA VAL A 183 -17.89 -31.19 -17.67
C VAL A 183 -18.23 -30.39 -18.92
N ASN A 184 -18.84 -29.23 -18.72
CA ASN A 184 -19.05 -28.25 -19.78
C ASN A 184 -17.94 -27.20 -19.73
N ALA A 185 -17.72 -26.52 -20.86
CA ALA A 185 -16.79 -25.41 -20.91
C ALA A 185 -17.16 -24.35 -19.85
N GLY A 186 -16.21 -23.98 -19.00
CA GLY A 186 -16.37 -23.00 -17.92
C GLY A 186 -16.67 -23.60 -16.55
N ASP A 187 -16.95 -24.92 -16.46
CA ASP A 187 -17.17 -25.57 -15.18
C ASP A 187 -15.90 -25.56 -14.31
N ALA A 188 -16.07 -25.26 -13.02
CA ALA A 188 -14.99 -25.18 -12.04
C ALA A 188 -14.38 -26.57 -11.76
N LEU A 189 -13.07 -26.74 -12.00
CA LEU A 189 -12.38 -28.01 -11.73
C LEU A 189 -11.60 -27.97 -10.41
N ILE A 190 -10.93 -26.86 -10.12
CA ILE A 190 -10.18 -26.63 -8.88
C ILE A 190 -10.19 -25.13 -8.54
N VAL A 191 -10.21 -24.83 -7.24
CA VAL A 191 -10.00 -23.47 -6.73
C VAL A 191 -8.68 -23.46 -5.98
N ILE A 192 -7.75 -22.62 -6.43
CA ILE A 192 -6.43 -22.46 -5.82
C ILE A 192 -6.33 -21.08 -5.18
N SER A 193 -5.70 -21.02 -4.00
CA SER A 193 -5.32 -19.77 -3.36
C SER A 193 -3.86 -19.49 -3.65
N ALA A 194 -3.59 -18.34 -4.27
CA ALA A 194 -2.24 -17.88 -4.48
C ALA A 194 -2.19 -16.35 -4.36
N MET A 195 -1.20 -15.85 -3.64
CA MET A 195 -1.04 -14.40 -3.41
C MET A 195 -2.33 -13.70 -2.93
N LYS A 196 -3.14 -14.38 -2.09
CA LYS A 196 -4.43 -13.91 -1.53
C LYS A 196 -5.62 -13.90 -2.45
N MET A 197 -5.42 -14.32 -3.69
CA MET A 197 -6.48 -14.40 -4.67
C MET A 197 -6.92 -15.85 -4.78
N GLU A 198 -8.24 -16.06 -4.71
CA GLU A 198 -8.86 -17.30 -5.13
C GLU A 198 -8.90 -17.27 -6.65
N SER A 199 -8.25 -18.23 -7.28
CA SER A 199 -8.27 -18.41 -8.72
C SER A 199 -8.94 -19.74 -9.00
N GLN A 200 -10.06 -19.68 -9.72
CA GLN A 200 -10.75 -20.87 -10.19
C GLN A 200 -10.14 -21.28 -11.54
N VAL A 201 -9.71 -22.53 -11.63
CA VAL A 201 -9.33 -23.12 -12.92
C VAL A 201 -10.52 -23.90 -13.45
N SER A 202 -10.96 -23.53 -14.65
CA SER A 202 -12.19 -24.05 -15.28
C SER A 202 -11.88 -24.97 -16.46
N ALA A 203 -12.87 -25.78 -16.86
CA ALA A 203 -12.78 -26.62 -18.05
C ALA A 203 -12.73 -25.76 -19.34
N PRO A 204 -11.75 -25.95 -20.24
CA PRO A 204 -11.62 -25.17 -21.47
C PRO A 204 -12.64 -25.52 -22.56
N CYS A 205 -13.21 -26.73 -22.50
CA CYS A 205 -14.15 -27.27 -23.48
C CYS A 205 -15.10 -28.29 -22.83
N ASP A 206 -16.20 -28.60 -23.54
CA ASP A 206 -17.08 -29.71 -23.17
C ASP A 206 -16.34 -31.05 -23.35
N GLY A 207 -16.37 -31.90 -22.32
CA GLY A 207 -15.63 -33.16 -22.37
C GLY A 207 -15.87 -34.04 -21.16
N THR A 208 -15.08 -35.11 -21.08
CA THR A 208 -15.04 -36.01 -19.92
C THR A 208 -13.67 -35.94 -19.28
N VAL A 209 -13.62 -35.80 -17.95
CA VAL A 209 -12.37 -35.80 -17.18
C VAL A 209 -11.76 -37.20 -17.25
N ALA A 210 -10.65 -37.36 -17.97
CA ALA A 210 -9.99 -38.64 -18.22
C ALA A 210 -9.12 -39.08 -17.03
N ALA A 211 -8.44 -38.13 -16.37
CA ALA A 211 -7.61 -38.38 -15.21
C ALA A 211 -7.51 -37.13 -14.31
N VAL A 212 -7.36 -37.32 -13.00
CA VAL A 212 -7.05 -36.23 -12.06
C VAL A 212 -5.92 -36.63 -11.11
N GLN A 213 -5.15 -35.64 -10.69
CA GLN A 213 -4.13 -35.85 -9.67
C GLN A 213 -4.80 -35.95 -8.30
N SER A 214 -4.30 -36.82 -7.43
CA SER A 214 -4.78 -36.95 -6.04
C SER A 214 -4.41 -35.73 -5.19
N LEU A 215 -5.16 -34.64 -5.35
CA LEU A 215 -5.03 -33.40 -4.59
C LEU A 215 -6.23 -33.23 -3.64
N SER A 216 -5.95 -32.80 -2.42
CA SER A 216 -6.94 -32.47 -1.39
C SER A 216 -6.86 -30.99 -1.03
N ALA A 217 -7.93 -30.46 -0.43
CA ALA A 217 -7.91 -29.12 0.13
C ALA A 217 -6.76 -28.98 1.16
N GLY A 218 -5.92 -27.96 0.97
CA GLY A 218 -4.71 -27.70 1.74
C GLY A 218 -3.41 -28.13 1.06
N ASP A 219 -3.46 -28.93 0.00
CA ASP A 219 -2.26 -29.36 -0.71
C ASP A 219 -1.63 -28.22 -1.53
N SER A 220 -0.30 -28.24 -1.64
CA SER A 220 0.45 -27.26 -2.41
C SER A 220 0.57 -27.68 -3.88
N VAL A 221 0.40 -26.72 -4.80
CA VAL A 221 0.55 -26.89 -6.24
C VAL A 221 1.55 -25.89 -6.81
N GLU A 222 2.28 -26.28 -7.86
CA GLU A 222 3.23 -25.43 -8.58
C GLU A 222 2.62 -24.86 -9.88
N ALA A 223 3.17 -23.74 -10.37
CA ALA A 223 2.77 -23.19 -11.66
C ALA A 223 3.16 -24.15 -12.79
N GLY A 224 2.22 -24.47 -13.68
CA GLY A 224 2.40 -25.44 -14.76
C GLY A 224 2.19 -26.90 -14.36
N GLN A 225 1.90 -27.19 -13.08
CA GLN A 225 1.58 -28.55 -12.63
C GLN A 225 0.23 -28.99 -13.22
N VAL A 226 0.22 -30.06 -14.00
CA VAL A 226 -1.00 -30.66 -14.56
C VAL A 226 -1.76 -31.40 -13.47
N PHE A 227 -3.00 -31.00 -13.21
CA PHE A 227 -3.85 -31.59 -12.17
C PHE A 227 -5.05 -32.37 -12.73
N ALA A 228 -5.45 -32.11 -13.98
CA ALA A 228 -6.53 -32.81 -14.65
C ALA A 228 -6.24 -32.99 -16.14
N VAL A 229 -6.81 -34.03 -16.74
CA VAL A 229 -6.78 -34.29 -18.19
C VAL A 229 -8.21 -34.44 -18.66
N ILE A 230 -8.60 -33.76 -19.74
CA ILE A 230 -9.94 -33.84 -20.32
C ILE A 230 -9.86 -34.49 -21.71
N GLU A 231 -10.79 -35.39 -21.99
CA GLU A 231 -11.08 -35.89 -23.34
C GLU A 231 -12.20 -35.03 -23.96
N PRO A 232 -11.91 -34.16 -24.95
CA PRO A 232 -12.89 -33.26 -25.52
C PRO A 232 -13.97 -34.01 -26.30
N LYS A 233 -15.22 -33.56 -26.20
CA LYS A 233 -16.32 -34.11 -26.99
C LYS A 233 -16.20 -33.63 -28.44
N ALA A 234 -16.31 -34.54 -29.41
CA ALA A 234 -16.18 -34.21 -30.83
C ALA A 234 -17.17 -33.10 -31.25
N GLY A 235 -16.63 -31.95 -31.66
CA GLY A 235 -17.39 -30.78 -32.09
C GLY A 235 -17.73 -29.74 -31.02
N ALA A 236 -17.13 -29.81 -29.81
CA ALA A 236 -17.34 -28.83 -28.75
C ALA A 236 -16.80 -27.43 -29.12
N GLU A 237 -17.60 -26.39 -28.86
CA GLU A 237 -17.16 -24.99 -28.93
C GLU A 237 -16.23 -24.67 -27.76
N ARG A 238 -15.16 -23.93 -28.06
CA ARG A 238 -14.05 -23.62 -27.14
C ARG A 238 -14.31 -22.28 -26.46
N LEU A 239 -14.06 -22.18 -25.16
CA LEU A 239 -13.97 -20.87 -24.52
C LEU A 239 -12.69 -20.16 -24.95
N PRO A 240 -12.74 -18.87 -25.34
CA PRO A 240 -11.54 -18.10 -25.64
C PRO A 240 -10.61 -18.14 -24.43
N GLU A 241 -9.31 -18.34 -24.66
CA GLU A 241 -8.30 -18.28 -23.59
C GLU A 241 -8.41 -16.91 -22.92
N ASP A 242 -8.56 -16.88 -21.58
CA ASP A 242 -8.45 -15.65 -20.77
C ASP A 242 -7.02 -15.12 -20.83
N GLY A 243 -6.68 -14.51 -21.96
CA GLY A 243 -5.54 -13.62 -22.11
C GLY A 243 -5.87 -12.33 -21.35
N GLY A 244 -5.13 -12.07 -20.27
CA GLY A 244 -5.25 -10.82 -19.54
C GLY A 244 -5.01 -9.60 -20.43
N ASP A 245 -5.98 -8.71 -20.48
CA ASP A 245 -5.86 -7.29 -20.82
C ASP A 245 -7.11 -6.57 -20.22
N ASP A 246 -6.93 -5.34 -19.72
CA ASP A 246 -7.92 -4.45 -19.05
C ASP A 246 -8.25 -4.61 -17.54
N THR A 247 -7.26 -4.95 -16.70
CA THR A 247 -7.46 -4.84 -15.22
C THR A 247 -7.41 -3.40 -14.67
N TRP A 248 -6.94 -2.42 -15.46
CA TRP A 248 -6.71 -1.03 -15.00
C TRP A 248 -7.37 0.04 -15.87
N SER A 249 -8.09 -0.34 -16.94
CA SER A 249 -8.68 0.60 -17.90
C SER A 249 -9.57 1.64 -17.22
N TYR A 250 -10.48 1.20 -16.34
CA TYR A 250 -11.37 2.11 -15.58
C TYR A 250 -10.61 3.10 -14.69
N LEU A 251 -9.51 2.69 -14.04
CA LEU A 251 -8.70 3.59 -13.21
C LEU A 251 -7.92 4.60 -14.06
N LEU A 252 -7.46 4.19 -15.25
CA LEU A 252 -6.82 5.11 -16.19
C LEU A 252 -7.83 6.11 -16.75
N GLU A 253 -9.08 5.70 -16.97
CA GLU A 253 -10.20 6.57 -17.37
C GLU A 253 -10.54 7.59 -16.27
N ASP A 254 -10.59 7.17 -15.00
CA ASP A 254 -10.79 8.08 -13.86
C ASP A 254 -9.66 9.11 -13.74
N VAL A 255 -8.41 8.67 -13.91
CA VAL A 255 -7.25 9.56 -13.90
C VAL A 255 -7.33 10.57 -15.05
N ALA A 256 -7.66 10.13 -16.26
CA ALA A 256 -7.83 11.00 -17.41
C ALA A 256 -8.97 12.00 -17.22
N THR A 257 -10.07 11.57 -16.59
CA THR A 257 -11.24 12.42 -16.28
C THR A 257 -10.88 13.51 -15.27
N MET A 258 -10.23 13.16 -14.15
CA MET A 258 -9.75 14.13 -13.17
C MET A 258 -8.75 15.13 -13.76
N GLN A 259 -7.83 14.66 -14.61
CA GLN A 259 -6.89 15.53 -15.30
C GLN A 259 -7.61 16.50 -16.23
N SER A 260 -8.58 16.04 -17.01
CA SER A 260 -9.34 16.89 -17.94
C SER A 260 -10.11 17.97 -17.19
N LEU A 261 -10.83 17.59 -16.13
CA LEU A 261 -11.56 18.52 -15.26
C LEU A 261 -10.64 19.58 -14.64
N ALA A 262 -9.43 19.20 -14.20
CA ALA A 262 -8.45 20.13 -13.65
C ALA A 262 -7.95 21.14 -14.70
N HIS A 263 -7.66 20.68 -15.91
CA HIS A 263 -7.16 21.53 -17.00
C HIS A 263 -8.24 22.49 -17.48
N GLU A 264 -9.47 22.01 -17.70
CA GLU A 264 -10.60 22.84 -18.11
C GLU A 264 -10.91 23.91 -17.07
N ARG A 265 -11.00 23.53 -15.79
CA ARG A 265 -11.34 24.44 -14.71
C ARG A 265 -10.33 25.58 -14.53
N LEU A 266 -9.04 25.31 -14.73
CA LEU A 266 -7.97 26.30 -14.51
C LEU A 266 -7.39 26.86 -15.82
N ALA A 267 -8.02 26.56 -16.96
CA ALA A 267 -7.61 27.07 -18.26
C ALA A 267 -7.73 28.61 -18.32
N PRO A 268 -6.90 29.31 -19.10
CA PRO A 268 -6.96 30.77 -19.25
C PRO A 268 -8.32 31.35 -19.65
N GLY A 269 -9.16 30.56 -20.34
CA GLY A 269 -10.51 30.92 -20.75
C GLY A 269 -11.63 30.36 -19.87
N SER A 270 -11.29 29.79 -18.72
CA SER A 270 -12.27 29.22 -17.78
C SER A 270 -13.18 30.30 -17.18
N GLU A 271 -14.45 29.94 -16.99
CA GLU A 271 -15.42 30.74 -16.22
C GLU A 271 -15.27 30.57 -14.70
N ASP A 272 -14.28 29.81 -14.22
CA ASP A 272 -14.02 29.68 -12.79
C ASP A 272 -13.77 31.07 -12.17
N PRO A 273 -14.48 31.43 -11.08
CA PRO A 273 -14.39 32.77 -10.50
C PRO A 273 -12.97 33.20 -10.13
N GLY A 274 -12.12 32.25 -9.74
CA GLY A 274 -10.72 32.50 -9.44
C GLY A 274 -9.91 32.92 -10.66
N VAL A 275 -10.11 32.24 -11.78
CA VAL A 275 -9.45 32.52 -13.06
C VAL A 275 -9.92 33.85 -13.62
N VAL A 276 -11.24 34.09 -13.69
CA VAL A 276 -11.82 35.35 -14.17
C VAL A 276 -11.29 36.55 -13.36
N ARG A 277 -11.23 36.42 -12.02
CA ARG A 277 -10.69 37.45 -11.13
C ARG A 277 -9.18 37.69 -11.35
N GLN A 278 -8.40 36.64 -11.61
CA GLN A 278 -6.97 36.77 -11.89
C GLN A 278 -6.74 37.48 -13.24
N LYS A 279 -7.48 37.07 -14.27
CA LYS A 279 -7.38 37.60 -15.64
C LYS A 279 -7.85 39.05 -15.76
N SER A 280 -8.97 39.40 -15.13
CA SER A 280 -9.47 40.78 -15.11
C SER A 280 -8.49 41.78 -14.48
N ARG A 281 -7.54 41.31 -13.66
CA ARG A 281 -6.46 42.10 -13.07
C ARG A 281 -5.20 42.15 -13.95
N GLY A 282 -5.25 41.61 -15.17
CA GLY A 282 -4.09 41.53 -16.08
C GLY A 282 -3.00 40.59 -15.60
N LYS A 283 -3.29 39.66 -14.67
CA LYS A 283 -2.33 38.68 -14.17
C LYS A 283 -2.42 37.37 -14.94
N LEU A 284 -1.27 36.73 -15.15
CA LEU A 284 -1.18 35.36 -15.66
C LEU A 284 -1.64 34.35 -14.59
N THR A 285 -2.17 33.22 -15.02
CA THR A 285 -2.46 32.08 -14.14
C THR A 285 -1.15 31.39 -13.72
N CYS A 286 -1.20 30.47 -12.75
CA CYS A 286 -0.01 29.71 -12.37
C CYS A 286 0.55 28.89 -13.54
N ARG A 287 -0.32 28.22 -14.32
CA ARG A 287 0.07 27.39 -15.47
C ARG A 287 0.69 28.22 -16.59
N GLU A 288 0.10 29.37 -16.93
CA GLU A 288 0.69 30.28 -17.92
C GLU A 288 2.07 30.79 -17.53
N ARG A 289 2.31 31.03 -16.23
CA ARG A 289 3.64 31.41 -15.75
C ARG A 289 4.64 30.27 -15.85
N ILE A 290 4.21 29.03 -15.62
CA ILE A 290 5.04 27.84 -15.79
C ILE A 290 5.37 27.63 -17.27
N ASP A 291 4.38 27.73 -18.15
CA ASP A 291 4.55 27.58 -19.60
C ASP A 291 5.47 28.66 -20.18
N LEU A 292 5.36 29.90 -19.70
CA LEU A 292 6.25 30.99 -20.12
C LEU A 292 7.70 30.81 -19.62
N LEU A 293 7.88 30.15 -18.47
CA LEU A 293 9.19 29.97 -17.84
C LEU A 293 9.98 28.80 -18.44
N LEU A 294 9.28 27.73 -18.82
CA LEU A 294 9.89 26.47 -19.27
C LEU A 294 9.97 26.40 -20.79
N ASP A 295 10.90 25.57 -21.27
CA ASP A 295 10.98 25.20 -22.68
C ASP A 295 9.69 24.46 -23.10
N ASP A 296 9.17 24.77 -24.29
CA ASP A 296 7.91 24.23 -24.82
C ASP A 296 7.84 22.69 -24.73
N GLY A 297 6.75 22.18 -24.17
CA GLY A 297 6.47 20.74 -24.07
C GLY A 297 7.34 19.97 -23.07
N THR A 298 8.16 20.67 -22.25
CA THR A 298 9.04 19.99 -21.29
C THR A 298 8.44 19.81 -19.89
N PHE A 299 7.37 20.53 -19.55
CA PHE A 299 6.77 20.45 -18.22
C PHE A 299 6.11 19.10 -17.97
N ARG A 300 6.46 18.47 -16.85
CA ARG A 300 5.87 17.23 -16.34
C ARG A 300 5.39 17.48 -14.92
N GLU A 301 4.09 17.73 -14.78
CA GLU A 301 3.48 17.96 -13.48
C GLU A 301 3.53 16.70 -12.60
N VAL A 302 3.91 16.88 -11.34
CA VAL A 302 3.87 15.84 -10.32
C VAL A 302 2.58 15.99 -9.53
N GLY A 303 1.82 14.91 -9.36
CA GLY A 303 0.57 14.95 -8.59
C GLY A 303 -0.53 15.78 -9.27
N SER A 304 -0.73 15.59 -10.58
CA SER A 304 -1.78 16.24 -11.37
C SER A 304 -3.20 15.90 -10.91
N VAL A 305 -3.39 14.70 -10.32
CA VAL A 305 -4.66 14.24 -9.73
C VAL A 305 -4.75 14.49 -8.21
N ALA A 306 -3.80 15.23 -7.63
CA ALA A 306 -3.88 15.60 -6.22
C ALA A 306 -4.97 16.67 -6.02
N GLY A 307 -6.01 16.35 -5.26
CA GLY A 307 -7.15 17.24 -5.07
C GLY A 307 -8.32 16.54 -4.37
N PHE A 308 -9.51 17.09 -4.53
CA PHE A 308 -10.75 16.55 -3.99
C PHE A 308 -11.68 16.22 -5.15
N ALA A 309 -12.01 14.94 -5.31
CA ALA A 309 -12.98 14.45 -6.29
C ALA A 309 -14.35 14.26 -5.63
N SER A 310 -15.41 14.46 -6.42
CA SER A 310 -16.78 14.11 -6.08
C SER A 310 -17.25 13.00 -7.01
N TYR A 311 -18.04 12.08 -6.48
CA TYR A 311 -18.50 10.88 -7.17
C TYR A 311 -20.03 10.83 -7.19
N ASP A 312 -20.62 10.25 -8.23
CA ASP A 312 -22.05 9.92 -8.26
C ASP A 312 -22.37 8.61 -7.53
N GLU A 313 -23.64 8.20 -7.54
CA GLU A 313 -24.12 6.97 -6.90
C GLU A 313 -23.53 5.69 -7.54
N ASP A 314 -23.11 5.79 -8.80
CA ASP A 314 -22.50 4.70 -9.58
C ASP A 314 -20.97 4.66 -9.45
N GLY A 315 -20.38 5.64 -8.73
CA GLY A 315 -18.93 5.71 -8.46
C GLY A 315 -18.12 6.48 -9.50
N ASN A 316 -18.74 7.15 -10.46
CA ASN A 316 -18.04 7.93 -11.50
C ASN A 316 -17.64 9.32 -10.99
N VAL A 317 -16.51 9.85 -11.46
CA VAL A 317 -16.03 11.19 -11.12
C VAL A 317 -16.92 12.26 -11.77
N THR A 318 -17.63 13.05 -10.96
CA THR A 318 -18.51 14.14 -11.45
C THR A 318 -17.89 15.52 -11.35
N ALA A 319 -17.00 15.73 -10.38
CA ALA A 319 -16.30 17.00 -10.21
C ALA A 319 -14.93 16.78 -9.58
N PHE A 320 -13.99 17.66 -9.91
CA PHE A 320 -12.65 17.63 -9.35
C PHE A 320 -12.16 19.04 -9.00
N THR A 321 -11.68 19.21 -7.78
CA THR A 321 -11.01 20.42 -7.32
C THR A 321 -9.53 20.14 -7.11
N PRO A 322 -8.65 20.54 -8.05
CA PRO A 322 -7.21 20.29 -7.93
C PRO A 322 -6.61 21.04 -6.74
N ALA A 323 -5.48 20.52 -6.24
CA ALA A 323 -4.67 21.20 -5.25
C ALA A 323 -4.22 22.58 -5.79
N ASN A 324 -4.25 23.58 -4.92
CA ASN A 324 -3.85 24.97 -5.22
C ASN A 324 -2.32 25.18 -5.29
N HIS A 325 -1.56 24.11 -5.54
CA HIS A 325 -0.12 24.12 -5.71
C HIS A 325 0.22 23.25 -6.91
N VAL A 326 0.79 23.87 -7.94
CA VAL A 326 1.18 23.22 -9.20
C VAL A 326 2.69 23.12 -9.22
N GLY A 327 3.25 21.93 -9.48
CA GLY A 327 4.68 21.81 -9.60
C GLY A 327 5.12 20.49 -10.20
N GLY A 328 6.35 20.47 -10.70
CA GLY A 328 6.86 19.39 -11.50
C GLY A 328 8.27 19.67 -12.02
N SER A 329 8.73 18.82 -12.94
CA SER A 329 10.01 19.00 -13.62
C SER A 329 9.81 19.61 -15.01
N GLY A 330 10.83 20.31 -15.49
CA GLY A 330 10.85 20.89 -16.83
C GLY A 330 12.28 21.26 -17.23
N LYS A 331 12.43 21.96 -18.34
CA LYS A 331 13.72 22.51 -18.78
C LYS A 331 13.64 24.02 -18.95
N ILE A 332 14.75 24.70 -18.68
CA ILE A 332 14.96 26.11 -19.03
C ILE A 332 16.26 26.16 -19.81
N GLU A 333 16.19 26.59 -21.07
CA GLU A 333 17.35 26.61 -21.98
C GLU A 333 18.07 25.25 -22.03
N GLY A 334 17.30 24.16 -22.03
CA GLY A 334 17.80 22.78 -22.03
C GLY A 334 18.26 22.24 -20.67
N ARG A 335 18.31 23.06 -19.61
CA ARG A 335 18.71 22.65 -18.26
C ARG A 335 17.51 22.15 -17.44
N SER A 336 17.60 20.93 -16.91
CA SER A 336 16.57 20.38 -16.02
C SER A 336 16.41 21.22 -14.76
N VAL A 337 15.16 21.56 -14.44
CA VAL A 337 14.75 22.28 -13.24
C VAL A 337 13.50 21.66 -12.64
N VAL A 338 13.28 21.91 -11.36
CA VAL A 338 11.99 21.79 -10.72
C VAL A 338 11.34 23.17 -10.68
N VAL A 339 10.07 23.26 -11.04
CA VAL A 339 9.26 24.49 -10.90
C VAL A 339 8.05 24.19 -10.03
N CYS A 340 7.79 25.07 -9.06
CA CYS A 340 6.59 25.07 -8.23
C CYS A 340 5.92 26.44 -8.29
N ALA A 341 4.59 26.47 -8.33
CA ALA A 341 3.79 27.69 -8.31
C ALA A 341 2.58 27.54 -7.40
N ASP A 342 2.34 28.55 -6.58
CA ASP A 342 1.08 28.65 -5.86
C ASP A 342 0.01 29.17 -6.81
N ASP A 343 -1.14 28.50 -6.82
CA ASP A 343 -2.27 28.85 -7.66
C ASP A 343 -3.24 29.75 -6.91
N PHE A 344 -3.09 31.07 -7.06
CA PHE A 344 -3.97 32.05 -6.44
C PHE A 344 -5.43 31.95 -6.91
N THR A 345 -5.68 31.36 -8.09
CA THR A 345 -7.03 31.16 -8.61
C THR A 345 -7.80 30.12 -7.78
N SER A 346 -7.09 29.13 -7.23
CA SER A 346 -7.65 28.11 -6.35
C SER A 346 -7.42 28.48 -4.88
N ARG A 347 -8.49 28.85 -4.17
CA ARG A 347 -8.48 29.17 -2.72
C ARG A 347 -7.40 30.20 -2.32
N GLY A 348 -7.08 31.17 -3.20
CA GLY A 348 -6.09 32.21 -2.93
C GLY A 348 -4.65 31.70 -2.78
N GLY A 349 -4.35 30.49 -3.26
CA GLY A 349 -3.01 29.89 -3.12
C GLY A 349 -2.61 29.66 -1.66
N HIS A 350 -3.58 29.56 -0.75
CA HIS A 350 -3.30 29.46 0.69
C HIS A 350 -2.65 28.13 1.08
N SER A 351 -1.65 28.16 1.97
CA SER A 351 -0.92 26.97 2.44
C SER A 351 -1.83 25.95 3.14
N ASP A 352 -2.76 26.41 3.98
CA ASP A 352 -3.69 25.54 4.71
C ASP A 352 -4.73 24.87 3.79
N GLY A 353 -4.91 25.42 2.59
CA GLY A 353 -5.70 24.80 1.53
C GLY A 353 -4.89 23.85 0.65
N ALA A 354 -3.57 23.81 0.80
CA ALA A 354 -2.67 23.03 -0.03
C ALA A 354 -2.49 21.62 0.51
N ILE A 355 -2.23 20.69 -0.41
CA ILE A 355 -1.77 19.34 -0.06
C ILE A 355 -0.27 19.45 0.24
N GLY A 356 0.09 19.67 1.51
CA GLY A 356 1.49 19.92 1.92
C GLY A 356 2.49 18.82 1.55
N ALA A 357 2.00 17.58 1.36
CA ALA A 357 2.82 16.49 0.84
C ALA A 357 3.35 16.77 -0.58
N LYS A 358 2.60 17.51 -1.42
CA LYS A 358 2.97 17.83 -2.81
C LYS A 358 4.20 18.75 -2.84
N SER A 359 4.17 19.85 -2.09
CA SER A 359 5.30 20.77 -2.01
C SER A 359 6.54 20.11 -1.38
N GLY A 360 6.36 19.37 -0.29
CA GLY A 360 7.46 18.64 0.36
C GLY A 360 8.10 17.56 -0.52
N TYR A 361 7.29 16.85 -1.33
CA TYR A 361 7.80 15.88 -2.29
C TYR A 361 8.64 16.54 -3.38
N ILE A 362 8.14 17.63 -3.96
CA ILE A 362 8.83 18.31 -5.07
C ILE A 362 10.15 18.96 -4.60
N ASP A 363 10.19 19.53 -3.39
CA ASP A 363 11.42 20.04 -2.80
C ASP A 363 12.45 18.93 -2.60
N ARG A 364 12.04 17.80 -2.02
CA ARG A 364 12.90 16.62 -1.85
C ARG A 364 13.44 16.13 -3.20
N LEU A 365 12.58 16.08 -4.21
CA LEU A 365 12.93 15.65 -5.56
C LEU A 365 14.02 16.53 -6.17
N SER A 366 13.95 17.85 -5.99
CA SER A 366 14.99 18.78 -6.48
C SER A 366 16.36 18.53 -5.82
N ILE A 367 16.37 18.23 -4.51
CA ILE A 367 17.58 17.94 -3.73
C ILE A 367 18.20 16.60 -4.17
N GLU A 368 17.37 15.56 -4.30
CA GLU A 368 17.81 14.23 -4.71
C GLU A 368 18.38 14.22 -6.13
N MET A 369 17.70 14.90 -7.07
CA MET A 369 18.16 15.02 -8.46
C MET A 369 19.26 16.08 -8.65
N ARG A 370 19.56 16.89 -7.63
CA ARG A 370 20.53 17.99 -7.67
C ARG A 370 20.26 18.99 -8.80
N ILE A 371 18.99 19.27 -9.05
CA ILE A 371 18.55 20.25 -10.04
C ILE A 371 18.01 21.50 -9.35
N PRO A 372 18.12 22.70 -9.98
CA PRO A 372 17.59 23.93 -9.40
C PRO A 372 16.07 23.81 -9.14
N SER A 373 15.63 24.35 -8.00
CA SER A 373 14.21 24.51 -7.67
C SER A 373 13.83 25.98 -7.81
N ILE A 374 12.83 26.27 -8.63
CA ILE A 374 12.29 27.61 -8.87
C ILE A 374 10.88 27.66 -8.30
N ARG A 375 10.65 28.60 -7.40
CA ARG A 375 9.36 28.74 -6.71
C ARG A 375 8.70 30.07 -7.04
N LEU A 376 7.53 29.99 -7.67
CA LEU A 376 6.67 31.11 -8.02
C LEU A 376 5.64 31.31 -6.90
N LEU A 377 6.02 32.10 -5.89
CA LEU A 377 5.19 32.41 -4.75
C LEU A 377 4.13 33.45 -5.13
N ASP A 378 2.85 33.09 -4.98
CA ASP A 378 1.71 34.01 -5.22
C ASP A 378 0.56 33.77 -4.21
N GLY A 379 0.77 32.92 -3.20
CA GLY A 379 -0.22 32.58 -2.17
C GLY A 379 -0.22 33.55 -0.99
N SER A 380 -1.39 33.80 -0.40
CA SER A 380 -1.48 34.52 0.88
C SER A 380 -1.05 33.60 2.01
N SER A 381 0.14 33.84 2.59
CA SER A 381 0.64 33.14 3.77
C SER A 381 0.02 33.71 5.04
N GLY A 382 -1.04 33.09 5.55
CA GLY A 382 -1.53 33.30 6.90
C GLY A 382 -2.99 32.87 7.04
N GLY A 383 -3.28 31.92 7.93
CA GLY A 383 -4.60 31.34 8.23
C GLY A 383 -5.68 32.32 8.74
N GLY A 384 -5.59 33.59 8.37
CA GLY A 384 -6.69 34.54 8.42
C GLY A 384 -7.56 34.37 7.18
N SER A 385 -8.83 34.05 7.41
CA SER A 385 -9.85 34.03 6.37
C SER A 385 -9.81 35.30 5.53
N VAL A 386 -9.43 35.19 4.25
CA VAL A 386 -9.47 36.30 3.27
C VAL A 386 -10.92 36.70 2.95
N ALA A 387 -11.92 36.16 3.66
CA ALA A 387 -13.28 36.68 3.64
C ALA A 387 -13.43 38.02 4.38
N SER A 388 -12.52 38.39 5.30
CA SER A 388 -12.70 39.57 6.17
C SER A 388 -11.99 40.85 5.71
N MET A 389 -11.10 40.78 4.72
CA MET A 389 -10.29 41.95 4.27
C MET A 389 -10.53 42.38 2.83
N VAL A 390 -11.54 41.85 2.14
CA VAL A 390 -11.96 42.39 0.84
C VAL A 390 -12.86 43.59 1.12
N PRO A 391 -12.45 44.84 0.79
CA PRO A 391 -13.37 45.97 0.84
C PRO A 391 -14.54 45.66 -0.08
N ALA A 392 -15.78 45.92 0.34
CA ALA A 392 -16.96 45.73 -0.49
C ALA A 392 -16.75 46.43 -1.85
N GLN A 393 -16.46 45.65 -2.89
CA GLN A 393 -16.17 46.18 -4.22
C GLN A 393 -17.47 46.43 -4.96
N GLN A 394 -17.53 47.58 -5.64
CA GLN A 394 -18.68 48.05 -6.40
C GLN A 394 -19.14 47.00 -7.41
N LYS A 395 -20.44 46.75 -7.43
CA LYS A 395 -21.13 45.89 -8.40
C LYS A 395 -21.17 46.58 -9.76
N GLU A 396 -20.09 46.51 -10.51
CA GLU A 396 -20.18 46.61 -11.98
C GLU A 396 -19.63 45.32 -12.58
N GLY A 397 -20.56 44.56 -13.17
CA GLY A 397 -20.33 43.20 -13.68
C GLY A 397 -21.06 42.16 -12.84
N GLU A 398 -22.35 41.96 -13.07
CA GLU A 398 -23.12 40.88 -12.46
C GLU A 398 -22.58 39.52 -12.91
N SER A 399 -21.78 38.86 -12.06
CA SER A 399 -21.60 37.41 -12.15
C SER A 399 -22.84 36.72 -11.59
N LYS A 400 -23.44 35.82 -12.37
CA LYS A 400 -24.56 34.96 -11.93
C LYS A 400 -24.11 33.76 -11.08
N ALA A 401 -22.80 33.57 -10.88
CA ALA A 401 -22.26 32.41 -10.17
C ALA A 401 -22.31 32.64 -8.65
N LYS A 402 -23.01 31.76 -7.93
CA LYS A 402 -22.98 31.71 -6.47
C LYS A 402 -21.66 31.11 -6.01
N GLU A 403 -21.02 31.74 -5.02
CA GLU A 403 -19.83 31.19 -4.37
C GLU A 403 -20.14 29.84 -3.71
N SER A 404 -19.23 28.88 -3.88
CA SER A 404 -19.25 27.60 -3.21
C SER A 404 -19.12 27.81 -1.71
N ARG A 405 -20.16 27.43 -0.96
CA ARG A 405 -20.05 27.20 0.49
C ARG A 405 -19.51 25.79 0.66
N GLY A 406 -18.25 25.71 1.11
CA GLY A 406 -17.59 24.44 1.41
C GLY A 406 -18.27 23.66 2.51
#